data_AF-A0A928W8X7-F1
#
_entry.id   AF-A0A928W8X7-F1
#
_cell.length_a   1.000
_cell.length_b   1.000
_cell.length_c   1.000
_cell.angle_alpha   90.00
_cell.angle_beta   90.00
_cell.angle_gamma   90.00
#
_symmetry.space_group_name_H-M   'P 1'
#
loop_
_entity.id
_entity.type
_entity.pdbx_description
1 polymer ?
#
loop_
_entity_poly.entity_id
_entity_poly.type
_entity_poly.pdbx_seq_one_letter_code
_entity_poly.pdbx_strand_id
1 'polypeptide(L)'
;MDKVVIIINAEVSDRGELISASPVTQRMVEALQRSIAKDSRAKDLEIVSAATLWSKNSRINHQDKSKTVYCPLTIQLPEYFEFPQQKIYSACKDINARRRWVEKLGFKTSVGDSWLGHLWLPIILSDRPVFAEVIGEGSMPNSYEHPVAIPNRQRKSLHSLAHQLLDSLEAPPATYLLQFSLYNGEIVFDRLWPFPAAPALITLKTQQPDLFTCHWHCLTNQPVADISISDAMAI
;
A
#
# COMPACT_ATOMS: atom_id res chain seq x y z
N MET A 1 5.61 -8.65 -20.07
CA MET A 1 5.25 -7.28 -19.67
C MET A 1 6.39 -6.41 -20.11
N ASP A 2 6.13 -5.38 -20.90
CA ASP A 2 7.25 -4.71 -21.57
C ASP A 2 7.81 -3.59 -20.69
N LYS A 3 6.97 -2.96 -19.84
CA LYS A 3 7.38 -1.84 -18.99
C LYS A 3 6.73 -1.86 -17.60
N VAL A 4 7.51 -1.51 -16.58
CA VAL A 4 7.06 -1.30 -15.20
C VAL A 4 7.42 0.13 -14.80
N VAL A 5 6.46 0.87 -14.24
CA VAL A 5 6.66 2.26 -13.82
C VAL A 5 6.37 2.37 -12.32
N ILE A 6 7.40 2.58 -11.53
CA ILE A 6 7.28 2.89 -10.10
C ILE A 6 7.12 4.40 -9.95
N ILE A 7 6.02 4.84 -9.36
CA ILE A 7 5.74 6.26 -9.15
C ILE A 7 5.93 6.59 -7.67
N ILE A 8 6.74 7.61 -7.37
CA ILE A 8 7.04 8.03 -6.00
C ILE A 8 6.85 9.53 -5.82
N ASN A 9 6.66 9.96 -4.57
CA ASN A 9 6.66 11.38 -4.22
C ASN A 9 8.06 11.81 -3.74
N ALA A 10 9.04 11.82 -4.64
CA ALA A 10 10.42 12.25 -4.41
C ALA A 10 11.05 12.71 -5.73
N GLU A 11 12.16 13.46 -5.68
CA GLU A 11 12.88 13.86 -6.90
C GLU A 11 13.66 12.70 -7.51
N VAL A 12 13.54 12.56 -8.83
CA VAL A 12 14.16 11.48 -9.61
C VAL A 12 14.92 12.10 -10.78
N SER A 13 16.11 11.59 -11.08
CA SER A 13 16.93 12.02 -12.21
C SER A 13 16.34 11.55 -13.55
N ASP A 14 16.82 12.12 -14.65
CA ASP A 14 16.47 11.67 -16.01
C ASP A 14 16.85 10.20 -16.27
N ARG A 15 17.68 9.60 -15.42
CA ARG A 15 18.10 8.18 -15.49
C ARG A 15 17.30 7.27 -14.56
N GLY A 16 16.28 7.79 -13.86
CA GLY A 16 15.49 7.02 -12.90
C GLY A 16 16.17 6.83 -11.53
N GLU A 17 17.26 7.54 -11.25
CA GLU A 17 17.96 7.48 -9.96
C GLU A 17 17.32 8.46 -8.96
N LEU A 18 17.19 8.05 -7.71
CA LEU A 18 16.65 8.89 -6.63
C LEU A 18 17.64 10.01 -6.30
N ILE A 19 17.27 11.27 -6.54
CA ILE A 19 18.13 12.44 -6.24
C ILE A 19 17.89 12.92 -4.81
N SER A 20 16.62 13.07 -4.42
CA SER A 20 16.21 13.58 -3.11
C SER A 20 15.00 12.79 -2.62
N ALA A 21 15.28 11.54 -2.21
CA ALA A 21 14.29 10.66 -1.60
C ALA A 21 14.60 10.47 -0.11
N SER A 22 13.56 10.37 0.72
CA SER A 22 13.76 9.94 2.10
C SER A 22 14.32 8.51 2.13
N PRO A 23 15.10 8.13 3.17
CA PRO A 23 15.59 6.76 3.31
C PRO A 23 14.46 5.71 3.29
N VAL A 24 13.27 6.08 3.77
CA VAL A 24 12.08 5.22 3.74
C VAL A 24 11.61 5.01 2.31
N THR A 25 11.46 6.07 1.51
CA THR A 25 11.07 5.97 0.10
C THR A 25 12.07 5.12 -0.69
N GLN A 26 13.36 5.33 -0.48
CA GLN A 26 14.40 4.53 -1.12
C GLN A 26 14.25 3.04 -0.80
N ARG A 27 14.07 2.68 0.47
CA ARG A 27 13.90 1.28 0.88
C ARG A 27 12.62 0.65 0.31
N MET A 28 11.53 1.42 0.19
CA MET A 28 10.29 0.95 -0.44
C MET A 28 10.50 0.66 -1.93
N VAL A 29 11.19 1.55 -2.64
CA VAL A 29 11.56 1.36 -4.05
C VAL A 29 12.43 0.12 -4.19
N GLU A 30 13.52 0.00 -3.44
CA GLU A 30 14.43 -1.16 -3.47
C GLU A 30 13.72 -2.48 -3.15
N ALA A 31 12.75 -2.49 -2.22
CA ALA A 31 11.94 -3.66 -1.92
C ALA A 31 11.08 -4.09 -3.11
N LEU A 32 10.40 -3.14 -3.74
CA LEU A 32 9.57 -3.42 -4.91
C LEU A 32 10.43 -3.82 -6.13
N GLN A 33 11.56 -3.15 -6.35
CA GLN A 33 12.51 -3.51 -7.41
C GLN A 33 13.02 -4.94 -7.27
N ARG A 34 13.38 -5.36 -6.05
CA ARG A 34 13.78 -6.75 -5.78
C ARG A 34 12.67 -7.74 -6.07
N SER A 35 11.42 -7.36 -5.82
CA SER A 35 10.24 -8.19 -6.13
C SER A 35 10.04 -8.33 -7.63
N ILE A 36 10.17 -7.22 -8.38
CA ILE A 36 10.04 -7.18 -9.84
C ILE A 36 11.19 -7.96 -10.51
N ALA A 37 12.43 -7.81 -10.03
CA ALA A 37 13.60 -8.47 -10.61
C ALA A 37 13.58 -10.00 -10.50
N LYS A 38 12.78 -10.56 -9.58
CA LYS A 38 12.54 -12.01 -9.49
C LYS A 38 11.61 -12.52 -10.59
N ASP A 39 10.85 -11.64 -11.24
CA ASP A 39 9.95 -11.97 -12.34
C ASP A 39 10.65 -11.74 -13.69
N SER A 40 11.00 -12.81 -14.38
CA SER A 40 11.68 -12.79 -15.68
C SER A 40 10.86 -12.14 -16.81
N ARG A 41 9.57 -11.85 -16.58
CA ARG A 41 8.67 -11.23 -17.57
C ARG A 41 8.76 -9.71 -17.58
N ALA A 42 9.38 -9.08 -16.58
CA ALA A 42 9.59 -7.64 -16.52
C ALA A 42 10.90 -7.28 -17.24
N LYS A 43 10.78 -6.52 -18.34
CA LYS A 43 11.93 -6.18 -19.21
C LYS A 43 12.51 -4.81 -18.88
N ASP A 44 11.65 -3.79 -18.83
CA ASP A 44 12.07 -2.42 -18.54
C ASP A 44 11.43 -1.92 -17.24
N LEU A 45 12.25 -1.34 -16.38
CA LEU A 45 11.82 -0.72 -15.14
C LEU A 45 12.19 0.76 -15.17
N GLU A 46 11.20 1.63 -14.94
CA GLU A 46 11.38 3.07 -14.82
C GLU A 46 10.87 3.54 -13.45
N ILE A 47 11.60 4.45 -12.82
CA ILE A 47 11.15 5.16 -11.62
C ILE A 47 10.86 6.59 -12.04
N VAL A 48 9.68 7.09 -11.68
CA VAL A 48 9.25 8.46 -12.00
C VAL A 48 8.77 9.19 -10.76
N SER A 49 9.05 10.49 -10.70
CA SER A 49 8.46 11.33 -9.68
C SER A 49 6.99 11.63 -10.02
N ALA A 50 6.13 11.68 -9.00
CA ALA A 50 4.77 12.17 -9.15
C ALA A 50 4.77 13.61 -9.69
N ALA A 51 5.75 14.44 -9.29
CA ALA A 51 5.95 15.81 -9.79
C ALA A 51 6.10 15.87 -11.33
N THR A 52 6.84 14.94 -11.93
CA THR A 52 7.03 14.88 -13.39
C THR A 52 5.70 14.61 -14.11
N LEU A 53 4.81 13.82 -13.50
CA LEU A 53 3.45 13.59 -14.02
C LEU A 53 2.59 14.86 -13.98
N TRP A 54 2.94 15.85 -13.14
CA TRP A 54 2.22 17.12 -13.11
C TRP A 54 2.53 18.03 -14.32
N SER A 55 3.64 17.77 -15.01
CA SER A 55 4.00 18.52 -16.21
C SER A 55 3.28 17.92 -17.41
N LYS A 56 2.40 18.70 -18.06
CA LYS A 56 1.65 18.30 -19.28
C LYS A 56 2.53 17.81 -20.46
N ASN A 57 3.85 17.93 -20.34
CA ASN A 57 4.84 17.56 -21.34
C ASN A 57 5.45 16.16 -21.14
N SER A 58 5.13 15.45 -20.05
CA SER A 58 5.54 14.06 -19.92
C SER A 58 4.68 13.20 -20.85
N ARG A 59 5.11 13.11 -22.11
CA ARG A 59 4.65 12.11 -23.08
C ARG A 59 5.05 10.73 -22.54
N ILE A 60 4.37 10.24 -21.51
CA ILE A 60 4.26 8.80 -21.31
C ILE A 60 3.48 8.34 -22.53
N ASN A 61 4.21 7.87 -23.55
CA ASN A 61 3.66 7.49 -24.85
C ASN A 61 2.44 6.60 -24.62
N HIS A 62 1.25 7.18 -24.81
CA HIS A 62 -0.03 6.51 -24.63
C HIS A 62 -0.26 5.35 -25.62
N GLN A 63 0.69 5.09 -26.51
CA GLN A 63 0.61 4.08 -27.55
C GLN A 63 0.81 2.64 -27.04
N ASP A 64 1.33 2.43 -25.82
CA ASP A 64 1.57 1.07 -25.28
C ASP A 64 0.95 0.82 -23.88
N LYS A 65 -0.19 1.46 -23.60
CA LYS A 65 -0.96 1.31 -22.34
C LYS A 65 -1.26 -0.17 -22.01
N SER A 66 -1.32 -1.06 -23.00
CA SER A 66 -1.70 -2.48 -22.80
C SER A 66 -0.63 -3.34 -22.13
N LYS A 67 0.63 -2.88 -22.06
CA LYS A 67 1.76 -3.68 -21.54
C LYS A 67 2.54 -3.03 -20.40
N THR A 68 2.07 -1.88 -19.92
CA THR A 68 2.69 -1.14 -18.82
C THR A 68 1.97 -1.45 -17.52
N VAL A 69 2.72 -1.84 -16.48
CA VAL A 69 2.19 -1.91 -15.10
C VAL A 69 2.70 -0.72 -14.31
N TYR A 70 1.75 0.00 -13.73
CA TYR A 70 2.02 1.11 -12.85
C TYR A 70 2.01 0.62 -11.41
N CYS A 71 3.05 0.95 -10.65
CA CYS A 71 3.19 0.61 -9.24
C CYS A 71 3.39 1.89 -8.42
N PRO A 72 2.34 2.70 -8.18
CA PRO A 72 2.50 3.91 -7.40
C PRO A 72 2.73 3.58 -5.91
N LEU A 73 3.85 4.03 -5.38
CA LEU A 73 4.20 3.99 -3.95
C LEU A 73 3.86 5.30 -3.24
N THR A 74 2.90 6.05 -3.77
CA THR A 74 2.39 7.30 -3.23
C THR A 74 0.91 7.48 -3.56
N ILE A 75 0.17 8.11 -2.64
CA ILE A 75 -1.22 8.52 -2.87
C ILE A 75 -1.31 9.91 -3.55
N GLN A 76 -0.20 10.64 -3.61
CA GLN A 76 -0.11 12.00 -4.16
C GLN A 76 0.06 11.97 -5.68
N LEU A 77 -0.93 11.42 -6.37
CA LEU A 77 -0.99 11.41 -7.84
C LEU A 77 -1.81 12.59 -8.38
N PRO A 78 -1.48 13.11 -9.57
CA PRO A 78 -2.33 14.06 -10.29
C PRO A 78 -3.69 13.43 -10.63
N GLU A 79 -4.77 14.20 -10.52
CA GLU A 79 -6.13 13.70 -10.79
C GLU A 79 -6.35 13.25 -12.23
N TYR A 80 -5.63 13.87 -13.17
CA TYR A 80 -5.68 13.55 -14.60
C TYR A 80 -4.73 12.43 -15.02
N PHE A 81 -3.95 11.87 -14.11
CA PHE A 81 -3.08 10.74 -14.43
C PHE A 81 -3.93 9.46 -14.59
N GLU A 82 -4.08 9.01 -15.83
CA GLU A 82 -4.86 7.81 -16.16
C GLU A 82 -4.02 6.53 -16.06
N PHE A 83 -4.45 5.62 -15.20
CA PHE A 83 -3.91 4.28 -15.06
C PHE A 83 -4.99 3.33 -14.51
N PRO A 84 -4.84 1.99 -14.63
CA PRO A 84 -5.91 1.05 -14.30
C PRO A 84 -6.51 1.20 -12.89
N GLN A 85 -5.70 1.60 -11.91
CA GLN A 85 -6.11 1.72 -10.50
C GLN A 85 -6.45 3.16 -10.09
N GLN A 86 -6.61 4.10 -11.02
CA GLN A 86 -6.87 5.51 -10.71
C GLN A 86 -8.06 5.71 -9.77
N LYS A 87 -9.17 4.98 -9.98
CA LYS A 87 -10.38 5.09 -9.16
C LYS A 87 -10.12 4.80 -7.68
N ILE A 88 -9.40 3.70 -7.37
CA ILE A 88 -9.12 3.32 -5.97
C ILE A 88 -8.14 4.30 -5.32
N TYR A 89 -7.14 4.81 -6.06
CA TYR A 89 -6.23 5.84 -5.54
C TYR A 89 -6.98 7.16 -5.24
N SER A 90 -7.86 7.61 -6.14
CA SER A 90 -8.70 8.79 -5.90
C SER A 90 -9.62 8.59 -4.68
N ALA A 91 -10.24 7.42 -4.55
CA ALA A 91 -11.11 7.12 -3.42
C ALA A 91 -10.35 7.07 -2.08
N CYS A 92 -9.14 6.51 -2.07
CA CYS A 92 -8.26 6.49 -0.89
C CYS A 92 -7.69 7.88 -0.54
N LYS A 93 -7.53 8.78 -1.53
CA LYS A 93 -7.12 10.17 -1.31
C LYS A 93 -8.21 11.01 -0.62
N ASP A 94 -9.50 10.73 -0.89
CA ASP A 94 -10.63 11.39 -0.23
C ASP A 94 -10.95 10.75 1.14
N ILE A 95 -10.09 11.04 2.11
CA ILE A 95 -10.18 10.53 3.49
C ILE A 95 -11.55 10.87 4.11
N ASN A 96 -12.08 12.06 3.86
CA ASN A 96 -13.33 12.53 4.46
C ASN A 96 -14.55 11.75 3.93
N ALA A 97 -14.59 11.44 2.63
CA ALA A 97 -15.63 10.57 2.09
C ALA A 97 -15.52 9.14 2.64
N ARG A 98 -14.30 8.61 2.77
CA ARG A 98 -14.09 7.27 3.34
C ARG A 98 -14.53 7.19 4.80
N ARG A 99 -14.16 8.18 5.62
CA ARG A 99 -14.57 8.24 7.03
C ARG A 99 -16.09 8.28 7.17
N ARG A 100 -16.77 9.18 6.43
CA ARG A 100 -18.25 9.24 6.41
C ARG A 100 -18.90 7.94 5.97
N TRP A 101 -18.27 7.18 5.07
CA TRP A 101 -18.78 5.88 4.67
C TRP A 101 -18.60 4.84 5.78
N VAL A 102 -17.43 4.81 6.42
CA VAL A 102 -17.12 3.89 7.54
C VAL A 102 -18.00 4.15 8.77
N GLU A 103 -18.32 5.42 9.07
CA GLU A 103 -19.25 5.79 10.14
C GLU A 103 -20.65 5.19 9.95
N LYS A 104 -21.13 5.05 8.71
CA LYS A 104 -22.42 4.40 8.42
C LYS A 104 -22.44 2.91 8.78
N LEU A 105 -21.27 2.29 8.91
CA LEU A 105 -21.11 0.91 9.39
C LEU A 105 -20.99 0.82 10.92
N GLY A 106 -21.08 1.95 11.64
CA GLY A 106 -21.00 2.01 13.09
C GLY A 106 -19.58 2.04 13.66
N PHE A 107 -18.56 2.23 12.83
CA PHE A 107 -17.17 2.39 13.28
C PHE A 107 -16.84 3.84 13.58
N LYS A 108 -15.94 4.06 14.54
CA LYS A 108 -15.40 5.38 14.84
C LYS A 108 -14.37 5.79 13.80
N THR A 109 -14.25 7.10 13.55
CA THR A 109 -13.23 7.68 12.67
C THR A 109 -12.46 8.82 13.32
N SER A 110 -12.75 9.11 14.58
CA SER A 110 -12.06 10.09 15.42
C SER A 110 -12.24 9.76 16.91
N VAL A 111 -11.29 10.22 17.73
CA VAL A 111 -11.38 10.20 19.19
C VAL A 111 -10.84 11.54 19.71
N GLY A 112 -11.73 12.41 20.19
CA GLY A 112 -11.37 13.78 20.56
C GLY A 112 -10.71 14.51 19.38
N ASP A 113 -9.58 15.15 19.64
CA ASP A 113 -8.78 15.85 18.62
C ASP A 113 -7.71 14.96 17.95
N SER A 114 -7.65 13.66 18.30
CA SER A 114 -6.65 12.73 17.74
C SER A 114 -7.22 11.92 16.59
N TRP A 115 -6.55 11.99 15.44
CA TRP A 115 -6.97 11.41 14.17
C TRP A 115 -5.98 10.36 13.64
N LEU A 116 -4.94 10.03 14.41
CA LEU A 116 -3.80 9.26 13.90
C LEU A 116 -3.99 7.77 14.20
N GLY A 117 -4.11 6.98 13.14
CA GLY A 117 -3.99 5.54 13.22
C GLY A 117 -2.52 5.14 13.43
N HIS A 118 -2.24 4.30 14.42
CA HIS A 118 -0.88 3.80 14.71
C HIS A 118 -0.76 2.28 14.46
N LEU A 119 -1.81 1.66 13.92
CA LEU A 119 -1.86 0.26 13.53
C LEU A 119 -2.27 0.14 12.07
N TRP A 120 -1.78 -0.89 11.39
CA TRP A 120 -2.13 -1.21 10.02
C TRP A 120 -2.48 -2.69 9.91
N LEU A 121 -3.64 -2.99 9.31
CA LEU A 121 -3.97 -4.32 8.84
C LEU A 121 -3.56 -4.43 7.38
N PRO A 122 -2.55 -5.26 7.03
CA PRO A 122 -2.26 -5.57 5.65
C PRO A 122 -3.31 -6.52 5.06
N ILE A 123 -3.74 -6.20 3.85
CA ILE A 123 -4.75 -6.96 3.12
C ILE A 123 -4.18 -7.25 1.74
N ILE A 124 -3.94 -8.51 1.43
CA ILE A 124 -3.48 -8.93 0.11
C ILE A 124 -4.71 -9.37 -0.66
N LEU A 125 -5.15 -8.54 -1.60
CA LEU A 125 -6.34 -8.78 -2.41
C LEU A 125 -5.94 -9.37 -3.76
N SER A 126 -6.38 -10.60 -4.00
CA SER A 126 -6.39 -11.26 -5.31
C SER A 126 -7.83 -11.60 -5.66
N ASP A 127 -8.17 -12.87 -5.91
CA ASP A 127 -9.56 -13.32 -6.04
C ASP A 127 -10.33 -13.23 -4.71
N ARG A 128 -9.60 -13.40 -3.60
CA ARG A 128 -10.11 -13.26 -2.22
C ARG A 128 -9.11 -12.51 -1.35
N PRO A 129 -9.57 -11.73 -0.34
CA PRO A 129 -8.66 -11.06 0.57
C PRO A 129 -8.00 -12.06 1.51
N VAL A 130 -6.67 -11.96 1.62
CA VAL A 130 -5.89 -12.58 2.69
C VAL A 130 -5.48 -11.48 3.66
N PHE A 131 -5.89 -11.62 4.92
CA PHE A 131 -5.55 -10.71 6.00
C PHE A 131 -4.26 -11.17 6.66
N ALA A 132 -3.20 -10.37 6.57
CA ALA A 132 -1.95 -10.66 7.26
C ALA A 132 -2.00 -10.18 8.71
N GLU A 133 -0.95 -10.44 9.48
CA GLU A 133 -0.87 -9.94 10.86
C GLU A 133 -0.73 -8.42 10.91
N VAL A 134 -1.22 -7.84 12.01
CA VAL A 134 -1.24 -6.38 12.19
C VAL A 134 0.18 -5.86 12.37
N ILE A 135 0.46 -4.71 11.76
CA ILE A 135 1.68 -3.93 11.93
C ILE A 135 1.37 -2.78 12.88
N GLY A 136 2.24 -2.51 13.85
CA GLY A 136 2.13 -1.35 14.73
C GLY A 136 3.28 -0.36 14.51
N GLU A 137 3.05 0.88 14.92
CA GLU A 137 4.10 1.88 15.07
C GLU A 137 5.01 1.49 16.25
N GLY A 138 6.32 1.55 16.03
CA GLY A 138 7.31 1.24 17.07
C GLY A 138 7.66 2.46 17.92
N SER A 139 8.67 2.30 18.79
CA SER A 139 9.09 3.31 19.78
C SER A 139 9.77 4.56 19.20
N MET A 140 10.21 4.50 17.94
CA MET A 140 10.87 5.61 17.24
C MET A 140 10.16 5.95 15.91
N PRO A 141 10.26 7.20 15.42
CA PRO A 141 9.71 7.56 14.11
C PRO A 141 10.21 6.62 13.01
N ASN A 142 9.28 6.11 12.17
CA ASN A 142 9.54 5.14 11.11
C ASN A 142 10.12 3.79 11.58
N SER A 143 9.94 3.45 12.86
CA SER A 143 10.10 2.08 13.36
C SER A 143 8.73 1.40 13.43
N TYR A 144 8.71 0.08 13.22
CA TYR A 144 7.48 -0.69 13.13
C TYR A 144 7.65 -2.04 13.83
N GLU A 145 6.56 -2.53 14.40
CA GLU A 145 6.45 -3.83 15.07
C GLU A 145 5.52 -4.74 14.27
N HIS A 146 5.91 -6.01 14.12
CA HIS A 146 5.11 -7.03 13.43
C HIS A 146 5.56 -8.44 13.85
N PRO A 147 4.63 -9.34 14.24
CA PRO A 147 3.18 -9.11 14.34
C PRO A 147 2.76 -8.40 15.63
N VAL A 148 1.72 -7.56 15.56
CA VAL A 148 1.07 -6.98 16.74
C VAL A 148 -0.21 -7.75 17.06
N ALA A 149 -0.30 -8.28 18.27
CA ALA A 149 -1.49 -8.99 18.72
C ALA A 149 -2.62 -8.01 19.05
N ILE A 150 -3.80 -8.22 18.45
CA ILE A 150 -5.04 -7.54 18.81
C ILE A 150 -6.09 -8.57 19.27
N PRO A 151 -7.04 -8.21 20.14
CA PRO A 151 -8.00 -9.19 20.64
C PRO A 151 -8.91 -9.70 19.52
N ASN A 152 -9.30 -10.98 19.60
CA ASN A 152 -10.00 -11.70 18.54
C ASN A 152 -11.31 -11.06 18.09
N ARG A 153 -12.03 -10.41 19.00
CA ARG A 153 -13.27 -9.70 18.68
C ARG A 153 -12.98 -8.54 17.72
N GLN A 154 -12.01 -7.70 18.05
CA GLN A 154 -11.56 -6.58 17.23
C GLN A 154 -10.99 -7.10 15.91
N ARG A 155 -10.20 -8.16 15.91
CA ARG A 155 -9.70 -8.79 14.67
C ARG A 155 -10.83 -9.15 13.70
N LYS A 156 -11.87 -9.85 14.17
CA LYS A 156 -13.04 -10.21 13.34
C LYS A 156 -13.79 -8.97 12.83
N SER A 157 -14.04 -8.00 13.69
CA SER A 157 -14.69 -6.73 13.30
C SER A 157 -13.86 -5.97 12.26
N LEU A 158 -12.54 -5.96 12.41
CA LEU A 158 -11.61 -5.29 11.49
C LEU A 158 -11.57 -5.97 10.12
N HIS A 159 -11.56 -7.30 10.08
CA HIS A 159 -11.65 -8.05 8.81
C HIS A 159 -12.97 -7.79 8.10
N SER A 160 -14.08 -7.72 8.85
CA SER A 160 -15.40 -7.38 8.31
C SER A 160 -15.44 -5.95 7.74
N LEU A 161 -14.86 -4.98 8.45
CA LEU A 161 -14.72 -3.61 7.96
C LEU A 161 -13.88 -3.57 6.67
N ALA A 162 -12.71 -4.22 6.69
CA ALA A 162 -11.80 -4.27 5.55
C ALA A 162 -12.48 -4.86 4.30
N HIS A 163 -13.18 -5.99 4.46
CA HIS A 163 -13.92 -6.62 3.38
C HIS A 163 -14.99 -5.69 2.81
N GLN A 164 -15.86 -5.14 3.66
CA GLN A 164 -16.93 -4.23 3.21
C GLN A 164 -16.37 -2.98 2.53
N LEU A 165 -15.29 -2.43 3.06
CA LEU A 165 -14.65 -1.23 2.49
C LEU A 165 -14.09 -1.51 1.10
N LEU A 166 -13.33 -2.59 0.93
CA LEU A 166 -12.75 -2.96 -0.36
C LEU A 166 -13.83 -3.31 -1.40
N ASP A 167 -14.87 -4.03 -0.98
CA ASP A 167 -16.02 -4.37 -1.84
C ASP A 167 -16.76 -3.10 -2.31
N SER A 168 -17.01 -2.15 -1.40
CA SER A 168 -17.67 -0.87 -1.74
C SER A 168 -16.88 0.01 -2.71
N LEU A 169 -15.58 -0.26 -2.84
CA LEU A 169 -14.66 0.47 -3.69
C LEU A 169 -14.37 -0.26 -5.01
N GLU A 170 -14.95 -1.46 -5.20
CA GLU A 170 -14.61 -2.39 -6.29
C GLU A 170 -13.08 -2.52 -6.41
N ALA A 171 -12.43 -2.72 -5.26
CA ALA A 171 -10.98 -2.61 -5.15
C ALA A 171 -10.28 -3.65 -6.05
N PRO A 172 -9.39 -3.24 -6.96
CA PRO A 172 -8.66 -4.17 -7.83
C PRO A 172 -7.62 -4.99 -7.05
N PRO A 173 -7.11 -6.10 -7.61
CA PRO A 173 -6.02 -6.85 -6.99
C PRO A 173 -4.81 -5.97 -6.67
N ALA A 174 -4.43 -5.93 -5.40
CA ALA A 174 -3.27 -5.23 -4.85
C ALA A 174 -3.07 -5.61 -3.38
N THR A 175 -1.92 -5.25 -2.83
CA THR A 175 -1.76 -5.12 -1.37
C THR A 175 -2.26 -3.76 -0.89
N TYR A 176 -3.15 -3.79 0.10
CA TYR A 176 -3.70 -2.63 0.80
C TYR A 176 -3.22 -2.60 2.25
N LEU A 177 -3.16 -1.40 2.83
CA LEU A 177 -3.01 -1.23 4.29
C LEU A 177 -4.21 -0.45 4.83
N LEU A 178 -5.02 -1.08 5.67
CA LEU A 178 -6.07 -0.40 6.43
C LEU A 178 -5.47 0.14 7.73
N GLN A 179 -5.36 1.45 7.84
CA GLN A 179 -4.79 2.14 8.99
C GLN A 179 -5.89 2.46 10.02
N PHE A 180 -5.63 2.13 11.28
CA PHE A 180 -6.58 2.27 12.38
C PHE A 180 -5.87 2.48 13.73
N SER A 181 -6.67 2.75 14.75
CA SER A 181 -6.26 2.73 16.15
C SER A 181 -7.25 1.86 16.95
N LEU A 182 -6.80 1.32 18.08
CA LEU A 182 -7.68 0.75 19.09
C LEU A 182 -7.80 1.72 20.25
N TYR A 183 -8.99 2.24 20.51
CA TYR A 183 -9.26 3.15 21.63
C TYR A 183 -10.41 2.60 22.47
N ASN A 184 -10.15 2.36 23.76
CA ASN A 184 -11.10 1.74 24.69
C ASN A 184 -11.75 0.46 24.13
N GLY A 185 -10.99 -0.34 23.38
CA GLY A 185 -11.46 -1.58 22.76
C GLY A 185 -12.26 -1.39 21.46
N GLU A 186 -12.40 -0.17 20.94
CA GLU A 186 -13.07 0.12 19.68
C GLU A 186 -12.08 0.43 18.56
N ILE A 187 -12.44 0.02 17.34
CA ILE A 187 -11.68 0.33 16.13
C ILE A 187 -12.00 1.77 15.71
N VAL A 188 -10.95 2.56 15.56
CA VAL A 188 -11.01 3.91 15.01
C VAL A 188 -10.32 3.89 13.65
N PHE A 189 -11.09 3.97 12.58
CA PHE A 189 -10.57 3.99 11.21
C PHE A 189 -9.90 5.34 10.90
N ASP A 190 -8.70 5.29 10.33
CA ASP A 190 -8.01 6.49 9.84
C ASP A 190 -8.13 6.59 8.31
N ARG A 191 -7.55 5.61 7.59
CA ARG A 191 -7.46 5.62 6.12
C ARG A 191 -7.16 4.25 5.53
N LEU A 192 -7.30 4.14 4.21
CA LEU A 192 -6.90 2.99 3.42
C LEU A 192 -5.78 3.41 2.45
N TRP A 193 -4.70 2.63 2.42
CA TRP A 193 -3.61 2.80 1.46
C TRP A 193 -3.73 1.74 0.35
N PRO A 194 -3.70 2.13 -0.94
CA PRO A 194 -3.80 1.19 -2.06
C PRO A 194 -2.44 0.60 -2.51
N PHE A 195 -1.44 0.62 -1.62
CA PHE A 195 -0.09 0.10 -1.85
C PHE A 195 0.59 -0.23 -0.52
N PRO A 196 1.67 -1.05 -0.52
CA PRO A 196 2.48 -1.30 0.67
C PRO A 196 3.27 -0.04 1.05
N ALA A 197 2.68 0.80 1.92
CA ALA A 197 3.33 2.01 2.42
C ALA A 197 4.47 1.69 3.41
N ALA A 198 5.09 2.72 3.99
CA ALA A 198 6.26 2.60 4.88
C ALA A 198 6.16 1.49 5.96
N PRO A 199 5.03 1.28 6.66
CA PRO A 199 4.90 0.18 7.63
C PRO A 199 5.21 -1.20 7.06
N ALA A 200 4.92 -1.43 5.77
CA ALA A 200 5.16 -2.71 5.11
C ALA A 200 6.64 -3.12 5.06
N LEU A 201 7.58 -2.19 5.25
CA LEU A 201 9.02 -2.48 5.27
C LEU A 201 9.42 -3.47 6.37
N ILE A 202 8.66 -3.56 7.47
CA ILE A 202 8.93 -4.54 8.53
C ILE A 202 8.79 -5.99 8.05
N THR A 203 7.93 -6.21 7.05
CA THR A 203 7.65 -7.55 6.50
C THR A 203 8.83 -8.12 5.74
N LEU A 204 9.77 -7.28 5.29
CA LEU A 204 11.03 -7.73 4.68
C LEU A 204 11.88 -8.61 5.62
N LYS A 205 11.65 -8.51 6.94
CA LYS A 205 12.38 -9.29 7.96
C LYS A 205 11.51 -10.36 8.63
N THR A 206 10.20 -10.15 8.65
CA THR A 206 9.27 -10.89 9.51
C THR A 206 8.26 -11.73 8.73
N GLN A 207 8.19 -11.59 7.40
CA GLN A 207 7.20 -12.28 6.58
C GLN A 207 7.81 -12.77 5.27
N GLN A 208 7.40 -13.95 4.81
CA GLN A 208 7.69 -14.46 3.48
C GLN A 208 6.41 -15.04 2.83
N PRO A 209 6.01 -14.60 1.62
CA PRO A 209 6.56 -13.45 0.90
C PRO A 209 6.28 -12.13 1.65
N ASP A 210 7.15 -11.14 1.48
CA ASP A 210 6.94 -9.79 2.02
C ASP A 210 5.80 -9.08 1.26
N LEU A 211 5.28 -7.98 1.83
CA LEU A 211 4.13 -7.27 1.27
C LEU A 211 4.39 -6.59 -0.08
N PHE A 212 5.64 -6.24 -0.41
CA PHE A 212 5.98 -5.70 -1.73
C PHE A 212 5.99 -6.81 -2.78
N THR A 213 6.50 -7.99 -2.43
CA THR A 213 6.38 -9.19 -3.26
C THR A 213 4.91 -9.55 -3.51
N CYS A 214 4.08 -9.57 -2.45
CA CYS A 214 2.64 -9.82 -2.58
C CYS A 214 1.97 -8.79 -3.49
N HIS A 215 2.30 -7.51 -3.33
CA HIS A 215 1.72 -6.44 -4.15
C HIS A 215 2.05 -6.64 -5.63
N TRP A 216 3.32 -6.93 -5.94
CA TRP A 216 3.75 -7.25 -7.29
C TRP A 216 3.00 -8.44 -7.89
N HIS A 217 2.82 -9.51 -7.11
CA HIS A 217 2.07 -10.68 -7.56
C HIS A 217 0.62 -10.34 -7.89
N CYS A 218 -0.05 -9.56 -7.03
CA CYS A 218 -1.41 -9.09 -7.29
C CYS A 218 -1.49 -8.25 -8.58
N LEU A 219 -0.58 -7.29 -8.77
CA LEU A 219 -0.56 -6.42 -9.96
C LEU A 219 -0.33 -7.19 -11.27
N THR A 220 0.33 -8.35 -11.19
CA THR A 220 0.71 -9.16 -12.35
C THR A 220 -0.06 -10.47 -12.45
N ASN A 221 -1.16 -10.60 -11.69
CA ASN A 221 -2.01 -11.79 -11.59
C ASN A 221 -1.22 -13.09 -11.36
N GLN A 222 -0.16 -13.01 -10.55
CA GLN A 222 0.57 -14.18 -10.09
C GLN A 222 -0.05 -14.73 -8.81
N PRO A 223 0.04 -16.06 -8.57
CA PRO A 223 -0.36 -16.63 -7.30
C PRO A 223 0.42 -15.99 -6.14
N VAL A 224 -0.29 -15.64 -5.07
CA VAL A 224 0.33 -15.28 -3.79
C VAL A 224 0.51 -16.57 -3.00
N ALA A 225 1.75 -16.91 -2.68
CA ALA A 225 2.07 -18.08 -1.86
C ALA A 225 1.55 -17.89 -0.43
N ASP A 226 1.42 -18.99 0.31
CA ASP A 226 1.05 -18.93 1.73
C ASP A 226 2.01 -18.05 2.52
N ILE A 227 1.45 -17.23 3.39
CA ILE A 227 2.20 -16.28 4.19
C ILE A 227 2.80 -17.01 5.39
N SER A 228 4.12 -17.03 5.47
CA SER A 228 4.87 -17.47 6.65
C SER A 228 5.36 -16.26 7.42
N ILE A 229 5.18 -16.28 8.74
CA ILE A 229 5.67 -15.23 9.64
C ILE A 229 6.82 -15.81 10.45
N SER A 230 7.95 -15.10 10.46
CA SER A 230 9.08 -15.39 11.31
C SER A 230 9.01 -14.49 12.53
N ASP A 231 9.27 -15.04 13.72
CA ASP A 231 9.38 -14.21 14.92
C ASP A 231 10.44 -13.13 14.70
N ALA A 232 10.07 -11.88 15.00
CA ALA A 232 11.01 -10.78 15.03
C ALA A 232 12.03 -11.07 16.14
N MET A 233 13.21 -11.58 15.80
CA MET A 233 14.30 -11.65 16.77
C MET A 233 14.58 -10.24 17.27
N ALA A 234 14.50 -10.06 18.59
CA ALA A 234 14.99 -8.87 19.26
C ALA A 234 16.47 -8.67 18.92
N ILE A 235 16.85 -7.42 18.61
CA ILE A 235 18.26 -7.01 18.58
C ILE A 235 18.64 -6.62 20.01
#